data_AF-A0A353ZWW9-F1
#
_entry.id   AF-A0A353ZWW9-F1
#
_cell.length_a   1.000
_cell.length_b   1.000
_cell.length_c   1.000
_cell.angle_alpha   90.00
_cell.angle_beta   90.00
_cell.angle_gamma   90.00
#
_symmetry.space_group_name_H-M   'P 1'
#
loop_
_entity.id
_entity.type
_entity.pdbx_description
1 polymer ?
#
loop_
_entity_poly.entity_id
_entity_poly.type
_entity_poly.pdbx_seq_one_letter_code
_entity_poly.pdbx_strand_id
1 'polypeptide(L)'
;EADTVEYGEWRTGVRTEGITYALFSFTRKSGQAVGGALAAYALALGGYKSGGVAQTADAVFGIQIAAGALPAVLTILAVLVMTRYTLTDAKHAEILKEIQERRTKTVGSGEAADARVPVEASTTT
;
A
#
# COMPACT_ATOMS: atom_id res chain seq x y z
N GLU A 1 3.53 -2.78 1.25
CA GLU A 1 2.14 -2.88 1.75
C GLU A 1 2.07 -3.79 2.96
N ALA A 2 2.55 -5.04 2.87
CA ALA A 2 2.73 -5.92 4.01
C ALA A 2 3.46 -5.19 5.15
N ASP A 3 4.68 -4.69 4.91
CA ASP A 3 5.54 -4.12 5.96
C ASP A 3 4.89 -3.00 6.79
N THR A 4 4.03 -2.22 6.15
CA THR A 4 3.30 -1.11 6.77
C THR A 4 2.10 -1.60 7.58
N VAL A 5 1.44 -2.68 7.13
CA VAL A 5 0.36 -3.33 7.86
C VAL A 5 0.90 -4.08 9.07
N GLU A 6 2.01 -4.82 8.93
CA GLU A 6 2.62 -5.50 10.09
C GLU A 6 3.11 -4.49 11.13
N TYR A 7 3.68 -3.34 10.72
CA TYR A 7 4.01 -2.26 11.65
C TYR A 7 2.77 -1.67 12.35
N GLY A 8 1.67 -1.53 11.62
CA GLY A 8 0.38 -1.11 12.17
C GLY A 8 -0.17 -2.11 13.20
N GLU A 9 -0.15 -3.41 12.88
CA GLU A 9 -0.53 -4.50 13.78
C GLU A 9 0.35 -4.51 15.04
N TRP A 10 1.67 -4.31 14.89
CA TRP A 10 2.60 -4.22 16.02
C TRP A 10 2.29 -3.06 16.98
N ARG A 11 1.93 -1.88 16.44
CA ARG A 11 1.59 -0.69 17.24
C ARG A 11 0.18 -0.70 17.84
N THR A 12 -0.78 -1.33 17.17
CA THR A 12 -2.21 -1.21 17.54
C THR A 12 -2.83 -2.52 18.05
N GLY A 13 -2.19 -3.66 17.80
CA GLY A 13 -2.70 -4.99 18.14
C GLY A 13 -3.88 -5.46 17.29
N VAL A 14 -4.33 -4.67 16.30
CA VAL A 14 -5.49 -4.98 15.46
C VAL A 14 -5.06 -5.16 14.01
N ARG A 15 -5.39 -6.32 13.44
CA ARG A 15 -5.09 -6.66 12.05
C ARG A 15 -6.04 -5.93 11.12
N THR A 16 -5.54 -4.88 10.46
CA THR A 16 -6.33 -3.95 9.63
C THR A 16 -6.00 -4.07 8.14
N GLU A 17 -5.58 -5.27 7.71
CA GLU A 17 -5.15 -5.56 6.33
C GLU A 17 -6.18 -5.17 5.27
N GLY A 18 -7.45 -5.51 5.49
CA GLY A 18 -8.51 -5.27 4.51
C GLY A 18 -8.74 -3.79 4.22
N ILE A 19 -8.72 -2.94 5.26
CA ILE A 19 -8.94 -1.50 5.11
C ILE A 19 -7.72 -0.84 4.47
N THR A 20 -6.51 -1.22 4.88
CA THR A 20 -5.27 -0.69 4.29
C THR A 20 -5.18 -1.03 2.80
N TYR A 21 -5.47 -2.28 2.43
CA TYR A 21 -5.48 -2.71 1.04
C TYR A 21 -6.56 -2.02 0.21
N ALA A 22 -7.77 -1.86 0.77
CA ALA A 22 -8.86 -1.16 0.11
C ALA A 22 -8.52 0.32 -0.15
N LEU A 23 -7.94 1.01 0.85
CA LEU A 23 -7.53 2.40 0.72
C LEU A 23 -6.39 2.56 -0.30
N PHE A 24 -5.39 1.67 -0.26
CA PHE A 24 -4.31 1.67 -1.24
C PHE A 24 -4.86 1.50 -2.67
N SER A 25 -5.71 0.50 -2.87
CA SER A 25 -6.32 0.21 -4.16
C SER A 25 -7.20 1.36 -4.65
N PHE A 26 -7.97 1.98 -3.77
CA PHE A 26 -8.80 3.15 -4.07
C PHE A 26 -7.93 4.34 -4.48
N THR A 27 -6.93 4.71 -3.67
CA THR A 27 -6.03 5.83 -3.97
C THR A 27 -5.31 5.61 -5.30
N ARG A 28 -4.85 4.38 -5.57
CA ARG A 28 -4.24 4.02 -6.86
C ARG A 28 -5.18 4.21 -8.04
N LYS A 29 -6.43 3.72 -7.95
CA LYS A 29 -7.44 3.87 -9.01
C LYS A 29 -7.83 5.33 -9.22
N SER A 30 -8.05 6.08 -8.13
CA SER A 30 -8.35 7.50 -8.18
C SER A 30 -7.21 8.29 -8.82
N GLY A 31 -5.97 7.99 -8.46
CA GLY A 31 -4.79 8.59 -9.09
C GLY A 31 -4.69 8.28 -10.58
N GLN A 32 -4.96 7.04 -11.00
CA GLN A 32 -4.98 6.67 -12.42
C GLN A 32 -6.09 7.38 -13.20
N ALA A 33 -7.28 7.50 -12.62
CA ALA A 33 -8.40 8.22 -13.25
C ALA A 33 -8.07 9.72 -13.43
N VAL A 34 -7.54 10.36 -12.38
CA VAL A 34 -7.13 11.77 -12.44
C VAL A 34 -5.98 11.96 -13.43
N GLY A 35 -4.97 11.07 -13.42
CA GLY A 35 -3.86 11.12 -14.37
C GLY A 35 -4.30 10.98 -15.82
N GLY A 36 -5.20 10.02 -16.10
CA GLY A 36 -5.78 9.84 -17.43
C GLY A 36 -6.58 11.06 -17.89
N ALA A 37 -7.37 11.67 -16.99
CA ALA A 37 -8.11 12.88 -17.28
C ALA A 37 -7.18 14.06 -17.58
N LEU A 38 -6.13 14.25 -16.79
CA LEU A 38 -5.12 15.30 -17.02
C LEU A 38 -4.40 15.12 -18.36
N ALA A 39 -4.06 13.88 -18.73
CA ALA A 39 -3.47 13.58 -20.03
C ALA A 39 -4.44 13.93 -21.19
N ALA A 40 -5.73 13.61 -21.04
CA ALA A 40 -6.75 13.97 -22.03
C ALA A 40 -6.91 15.50 -22.15
N TYR A 41 -6.90 16.23 -21.04
CA TYR A 41 -6.94 17.70 -21.04
C TYR A 41 -5.69 18.31 -21.67
N ALA A 42 -4.50 17.76 -21.40
CA ALA A 42 -3.25 18.22 -22.00
C ALA A 42 -3.29 18.07 -23.53
N LEU A 43 -3.85 16.97 -24.04
CA LEU A 43 -4.07 16.77 -25.48
C LEU A 43 -5.03 17.81 -26.07
N ALA A 44 -6.17 18.04 -25.39
CA ALA A 44 -7.18 18.99 -25.85
C ALA A 44 -6.64 20.44 -25.90
N LEU A 45 -5.93 20.88 -24.84
CA LEU A 45 -5.36 22.22 -24.75
C LEU A 45 -4.12 22.41 -25.64
N GLY A 46 -3.34 21.35 -25.86
CA GLY A 46 -2.18 21.36 -26.76
C GLY A 46 -2.55 21.43 -28.24
N GLY A 47 -3.84 21.51 -28.59
CA GLY A 47 -4.29 21.61 -29.98
C GLY A 47 -4.14 20.32 -30.77
N TYR A 48 -4.15 19.16 -30.08
CA TYR A 48 -4.05 17.85 -30.72
C TYR A 48 -5.16 17.66 -31.76
N LYS A 49 -4.77 17.30 -32.99
CA LYS A 49 -5.70 17.00 -34.09
C LYS A 49 -5.76 15.50 -34.32
N SER A 50 -6.91 14.87 -34.13
CA SER A 50 -7.09 13.45 -34.44
C SER A 50 -7.20 13.20 -35.95
N GLY A 51 -6.96 11.96 -36.40
CA GLY A 51 -7.26 11.54 -37.77
C GLY A 51 -6.12 11.63 -38.80
N GLY A 52 -4.85 11.55 -38.40
CA GLY A 52 -3.72 11.45 -39.33
C GLY A 52 -3.22 12.76 -39.93
N VAL A 53 -3.71 13.90 -39.42
CA VAL A 53 -3.21 15.24 -39.78
C VAL A 53 -1.85 15.48 -39.11
N ALA A 54 -0.89 16.05 -39.83
CA ALA A 54 0.41 16.43 -39.28
C ALA A 54 0.22 17.39 -38.08
N GLN A 55 0.75 17.01 -36.92
CA GLN A 55 0.70 17.83 -35.71
C GLN A 55 1.69 19.00 -35.81
N THR A 56 1.38 20.13 -35.19
CA THR A 56 2.33 21.24 -35.09
C THR A 56 3.50 20.85 -34.17
N ALA A 57 4.68 21.41 -34.39
CA ALA A 57 5.86 21.14 -33.56
C ALA A 57 5.59 21.42 -32.07
N ASP A 58 4.83 22.49 -31.77
CA ASP A 58 4.46 22.85 -30.41
C ASP A 58 3.51 21.83 -29.75
N ALA A 59 2.56 21.26 -30.50
CA ALA A 59 1.65 20.24 -29.98
C ALA A 59 2.41 18.96 -29.62
N VAL A 60 3.36 18.53 -30.47
CA VAL A 60 4.22 17.37 -30.22
C VAL A 60 5.10 17.59 -28.99
N PHE A 61 5.71 18.78 -28.88
CA PHE A 61 6.54 19.13 -27.74
C PHE A 61 5.73 19.16 -26.43
N GLY A 62 4.54 19.77 -26.44
CA GLY A 62 3.64 19.79 -25.27
C GLY A 62 3.24 18.39 -24.80
N ILE A 63 2.96 17.47 -25.72
CA ILE A 63 2.62 16.08 -25.41
C ILE A 63 3.83 15.34 -24.84
N GLN A 64 5.03 15.51 -25.40
CA GLN A 64 6.25 14.88 -24.89
C GLN A 64 6.59 15.33 -23.46
N ILE A 65 6.43 16.63 -23.17
CA ILE A 65 6.64 17.16 -21.81
C ILE A 65 5.61 16.58 -20.83
N ALA A 66 4.33 16.53 -21.23
CA ALA A 66 3.25 16.00 -20.39
C ALA A 66 3.39 14.48 -20.14
N ALA A 67 3.86 13.72 -21.13
CA ALA A 67 4.02 12.27 -21.04
C ALA A 67 5.36 11.84 -20.40
N GLY A 68 6.41 12.68 -20.47
CA GLY A 68 7.75 12.34 -20.01
C GLY A 68 8.21 13.15 -18.80
N ALA A 69 8.32 14.47 -18.97
CA ALA A 69 8.91 15.33 -17.94
C ALA A 69 8.00 15.45 -16.70
N LEU A 70 6.69 15.55 -16.88
CA LEU A 70 5.73 15.64 -15.78
C LEU A 70 5.77 14.41 -14.85
N PRO A 71 5.64 13.16 -15.34
CA PRO A 71 5.77 11.99 -14.47
C PRO A 71 7.18 11.87 -13.89
N ALA A 72 8.23 12.23 -14.63
CA ALA A 72 9.61 12.20 -14.09
C ALA A 72 9.78 13.11 -12.87
N VAL A 73 9.27 14.35 -12.90
CA VAL A 73 9.31 15.27 -11.77
C VAL A 73 8.52 14.74 -10.58
N LEU A 74 7.32 14.19 -10.82
CA LEU A 74 6.52 13.58 -9.76
C LEU A 74 7.22 12.37 -9.11
N THR A 75 7.91 11.54 -9.90
CA THR A 75 8.70 10.43 -9.38
C THR A 75 9.89 10.92 -8.54
N ILE A 76 10.60 11.96 -8.97
CA ILE A 76 11.70 12.55 -8.19
C ILE A 76 11.19 13.08 -6.85
N LEU A 77 10.05 13.76 -6.82
CA LEU A 77 9.42 14.21 -5.57
C LEU A 77 9.03 13.04 -4.67
N ALA A 78 8.47 11.96 -5.24
CA ALA A 78 8.14 10.76 -4.49
C ALA A 78 9.39 10.11 -3.86
N VAL A 79 10.48 10.02 -4.63
CA VAL A 79 11.78 9.53 -4.14
C VAL A 79 12.31 10.41 -3.01
N LEU A 80 12.22 11.74 -3.16
CA LEU A 80 12.66 12.67 -2.11
C LEU A 80 11.89 12.47 -0.80
N VAL A 81 10.56 12.31 -0.87
CA VAL A 81 9.75 11.98 0.30
C VAL A 81 10.15 10.63 0.89
N MET A 82 10.47 9.65 0.04
CA MET A 82 10.90 8.33 0.46
C MET A 82 12.27 8.33 1.17
N THR A 83 13.14 9.31 0.92
CA THR A 83 14.40 9.45 1.69
C THR A 83 14.20 9.74 3.19
N ARG A 84 13.02 10.25 3.57
CA ARG A 84 12.64 10.47 4.98
C ARG A 84 11.89 9.26 5.57
N TYR A 85 11.73 8.17 4.82
CA TYR A 85 10.99 6.99 5.26
C TYR A 85 11.88 6.11 6.17
N THR A 86 11.53 6.06 7.45
CA THR A 86 12.30 5.41 8.53
C THR A 86 12.01 3.90 8.71
N LEU A 87 11.37 3.25 7.75
CA LEU A 87 11.16 1.79 7.75
C LEU A 87 12.34 1.13 7.02
N THR A 88 13.41 0.86 7.75
CA THR A 88 14.55 0.08 7.27
C THR A 88 14.26 -1.42 7.42
N ASP A 89 14.80 -2.26 6.54
CA ASP A 89 14.63 -3.73 6.57
C ASP A 89 14.96 -4.35 7.95
N ALA A 90 15.95 -3.79 8.64
CA ALA A 90 16.32 -4.20 10.00
C ALA A 90 15.19 -3.97 11.02
N LYS A 91 14.49 -2.84 10.93
CA LYS A 91 13.32 -2.55 11.77
C LYS A 91 12.15 -3.47 11.43
N HIS A 92 11.93 -3.75 10.15
CA HIS A 92 10.88 -4.66 9.72
C HIS A 92 11.10 -6.09 10.27
N ALA A 93 12.34 -6.59 10.23
CA ALA A 93 12.70 -7.89 10.81
C ALA A 93 12.49 -7.96 12.33
N GLU A 94 12.79 -6.88 13.06
CA GLU A 94 12.56 -6.78 14.51
C GLU A 94 11.06 -6.83 14.84
N ILE A 95 10.24 -6.09 14.10
CA ILE A 95 8.78 -6.07 14.25
C ILE A 95 8.17 -7.46 14.04
N LEU A 96 8.60 -8.18 12.99
CA LEU A 96 8.11 -9.53 12.71
C LEU A 96 8.44 -10.50 13.85
N LYS A 97 9.65 -10.42 14.39
CA LYS A 97 10.07 -11.25 15.52
C LYS A 97 9.19 -11.01 16.76
N GLU A 98 8.90 -9.75 17.07
CA GLU A 98 8.10 -9.39 18.24
C GLU A 98 6.61 -9.78 18.08
N ILE A 99 6.04 -9.69 16.88
CA ILE A 99 4.67 -10.19 16.59
C ILE A 99 4.62 -11.72 16.80
N GLN A 100 5.61 -12.46 16.32
CA GLN A 100 5.66 -13.92 16.52
C GLN A 100 5.76 -14.29 18.00
N GLU A 101 6.63 -13.63 18.76
CA GLU A 101 6.79 -13.88 20.20
C GLU A 101 5.49 -13.61 20.99
N ARG A 102 4.73 -12.56 20.62
CA ARG A 102 3.42 -12.27 21.23
C ARG A 102 2.39 -13.36 20.92
N ARG A 103 2.33 -13.87 19.68
CA ARG A 103 1.44 -14.98 19.30
C ARG A 103 1.74 -16.26 20.09
N THR A 104 3.01 -16.62 20.21
CA THR A 104 3.41 -17.84 20.93
C THR A 104 3.02 -17.78 22.41
N LYS A 105 3.11 -16.60 23.05
CA LYS A 105 2.70 -16.39 24.45
C LYS A 105 1.19 -16.49 24.66
N THR A 106 0.38 -15.94 23.75
CA THR A 106 -1.08 -16.01 23.85
C THR A 106 -1.58 -17.46 23.69
N VAL A 107 -1.06 -18.20 22.72
CA VAL A 107 -1.41 -19.61 22.48
C VAL A 107 -0.99 -20.51 23.64
N GLY A 108 0.22 -20.31 24.20
CA GLY A 108 0.69 -21.06 25.36
C GLY A 108 -0.09 -20.82 26.66
N SER A 109 -0.75 -19.66 26.81
CA SER A 109 -1.61 -19.38 27.97
C SER A 109 -2.99 -20.05 27.89
N GLY A 110 -3.50 -20.31 26.69
CA GLY A 110 -4.77 -21.02 26.47
C GLY A 110 -4.67 -22.51 26.77
N GLU A 111 -3.56 -23.14 26.38
CA GLU A 111 -3.33 -24.57 26.59
C GLU A 111 -3.07 -24.91 28.08
N ALA A 112 -2.43 -24.00 28.82
CA ALA A 112 -2.19 -24.16 30.26
C ALA A 112 -3.44 -23.96 31.14
N ALA A 113 -4.51 -23.37 30.59
CA ALA A 113 -5.79 -23.19 31.26
C ALA A 113 -6.72 -24.40 31.05
N ASP A 114 -6.68 -25.02 29.87
CA ASP A 114 -7.49 -26.20 29.52
C ASP A 114 -7.01 -27.48 30.23
N ALA A 115 -5.70 -27.59 30.50
CA ALA A 115 -5.10 -28.74 31.19
C ALA A 115 -5.45 -28.87 32.69
N ARG A 116 -6.28 -27.99 33.27
CA ARG A 116 -6.64 -28.00 34.70
C ARG A 116 -8.04 -28.52 35.01
N VAL A 117 -8.82 -28.92 34.01
CA VAL A 117 -10.13 -29.54 34.26
C VAL A 117 -9.94 -31.06 34.34
N PRO A 118 -9.96 -31.67 35.54
CA PRO A 118 -9.95 -33.13 35.61
C PRO A 118 -11.27 -33.62 35.01
N VAL A 119 -11.17 -34.46 33.99
CA VAL A 119 -12.31 -35.17 33.41
C VAL A 119 -12.81 -36.15 34.46
N GLU A 120 -13.71 -35.69 35.33
CA GLU A 120 -14.41 -36.55 36.28
C GLU A 120 -15.46 -37.34 35.51
N ALA A 121 -15.28 -38.66 35.52
CA ALA A 121 -16.07 -39.63 34.82
C ALA A 121 -17.54 -39.57 35.25
N SER A 122 -18.44 -39.29 34.32
CA SER A 122 -19.87 -39.57 34.45
C SER A 122 -20.21 -40.83 33.65
N THR A 123 -19.87 -41.98 34.24
CA THR A 123 -20.70 -43.20 34.14
C THR A 123 -22.01 -42.97 34.89
N THR A 124 -23.06 -43.74 34.56
CA THR A 124 -24.43 -43.82 35.17
C THR A 124 -25.45 -43.05 34.30
N THR A 125 -26.56 -43.59 33.78
CA THR A 125 -27.21 -44.93 33.73
C THR A 125 -28.24 -44.86 32.62
#